data_AF-A0A016SYJ1-F1
#
_entry.id   AF-A0A016SYJ1-F1
#
_cell.length_a   1.000
_cell.length_b   1.000
_cell.length_c   1.000
_cell.angle_alpha   90.00
_cell.angle_beta   90.00
_cell.angle_gamma   90.00
#
_symmetry.space_group_name_H-M   'P 1'
#
loop_
_entity.id
_entity.type
_entity.pdbx_description
1 polymer ?
#
loop_
_entity_poly.entity_id
_entity_poly.type
_entity_poly.pdbx_seq_one_letter_code
_entity_poly.pdbx_strand_id
1 'polypeptide(L)'
;MTNTVASYTGRVTKAIEDLDSAMKQVSSTLLDPYVSDASASEQFHQLQERQLSFLFHISQVKTALSILRERVNVLSYHVASSNSPEDQSAYDAFVNEHNLTQIQVEAESLLQTLQANRDADKDTLQSLRIHRLATVISEDNTTAPELTHTPQRSPERIHTTPHTSER
;
A
#
# COMPACT_ATOMS: atom_id res chain seq x y z
N MET A 1 31.04 -39.71 -1.24
CA MET A 1 29.82 -39.56 -2.05
C MET A 1 29.09 -38.35 -1.52
N THR A 2 28.94 -37.28 -2.32
CA THR A 2 28.01 -36.18 -1.99
C THR A 2 26.60 -36.75 -2.14
N ASN A 3 25.85 -36.87 -1.04
CA ASN A 3 24.46 -37.33 -1.14
C ASN A 3 23.63 -36.30 -1.92
N THR A 4 22.48 -36.73 -2.42
CA THR A 4 21.56 -35.90 -3.20
C THR A 4 21.24 -34.60 -2.46
N VAL A 5 20.97 -34.68 -1.16
CA VAL A 5 20.63 -33.55 -0.29
C VAL A 5 21.72 -32.47 -0.27
N ALA A 6 22.99 -32.84 -0.10
CA ALA A 6 24.12 -31.92 0.00
C ALA A 6 24.32 -31.04 -1.25
N SER A 7 23.84 -31.49 -2.41
CA SER A 7 23.91 -30.71 -3.65
C SER A 7 22.84 -29.62 -3.78
N TYR A 8 21.77 -29.70 -2.97
CA TYR A 8 20.66 -28.74 -2.99
C TYR A 8 20.59 -27.88 -1.72
N THR A 9 21.10 -28.34 -0.58
CA THR A 9 21.02 -27.60 0.70
C THR A 9 21.57 -26.19 0.58
N GLY A 10 22.74 -26.00 -0.04
CA GLY A 10 23.31 -24.66 -0.21
C GLY A 10 22.41 -23.66 -0.96
N ARG A 11 21.60 -24.14 -1.92
CA ARG A 11 20.62 -23.29 -2.62
C ARG A 11 19.42 -22.97 -1.75
N VAL A 12 18.98 -23.92 -0.92
CA VAL A 12 17.88 -23.70 0.02
C VAL A 12 18.33 -22.77 1.14
N THR A 13 19.50 -22.98 1.74
CA THR A 13 20.10 -22.10 2.75
C THR A 13 20.20 -20.66 2.26
N LYS A 14 20.68 -20.44 1.04
CA LYS A 14 20.69 -19.10 0.45
C LYS A 14 19.28 -18.51 0.33
N ALA A 15 18.29 -19.29 -0.11
CA ALA A 15 16.91 -18.81 -0.21
C ALA A 15 16.29 -18.48 1.17
N ILE A 16 16.69 -19.18 2.23
CA ILE A 16 16.33 -18.88 3.62
C ILE A 16 16.92 -17.52 4.01
N GLU A 17 18.21 -17.30 3.77
CA GLU A 17 18.90 -16.04 4.06
C GLU A 17 18.29 -14.86 3.28
N ASP A 18 17.98 -15.06 2.00
CA ASP A 18 17.33 -14.05 1.16
C ASP A 18 15.93 -13.71 1.69
N LEU A 19 15.15 -14.70 2.15
CA LEU A 19 13.84 -14.46 2.78
C LEU A 19 13.94 -13.74 4.11
N ASP A 20 14.83 -14.18 5.01
CA ASP A 20 15.08 -13.55 6.29
C ASP A 20 15.53 -12.08 6.12
N SER A 21 16.41 -11.83 5.15
CA SER A 21 16.83 -10.48 4.78
C SER A 21 15.65 -9.63 4.29
N ALA A 22 14.80 -10.18 3.41
CA ALA A 22 13.62 -9.47 2.92
C ALA A 22 12.63 -9.14 4.05
N MET A 23 12.41 -10.06 5.00
CA MET A 23 11.55 -9.87 6.16
C MET A 23 12.11 -8.78 7.09
N LYS A 24 13.42 -8.80 7.37
CA LYS A 24 14.10 -7.81 8.24
C LYS A 24 14.14 -6.41 7.64
N GLN A 25 14.10 -6.29 6.32
CA GLN A 25 14.07 -5.00 5.62
C GLN A 25 12.70 -4.34 5.64
N VAL A 26 11.64 -5.04 6.04
CA VAL A 26 10.31 -4.45 6.17
C VAL A 26 10.34 -3.33 7.19
N SER A 27 9.99 -2.12 6.76
CA SER A 27 9.92 -0.95 7.64
C SER A 27 8.94 -1.19 8.79
N SER A 28 9.37 -0.95 10.02
CA SER A 28 8.54 -1.09 11.22
C SER A 28 7.29 -0.23 11.16
N THR A 29 7.37 0.94 10.53
CA THR A 29 6.22 1.83 10.37
C THR A 29 5.06 1.15 9.66
N LEU A 30 5.31 0.20 8.77
CA LEU A 30 4.28 -0.52 8.00
C LEU A 30 3.57 -1.62 8.80
N LEU A 31 4.11 -2.02 9.95
CA LEU A 31 3.55 -3.07 10.79
C LEU A 31 2.42 -2.56 11.68
N ASP A 32 2.43 -1.26 12.00
CA ASP A 32 1.39 -0.62 12.79
C ASP A 32 0.33 0.04 11.89
N PRO A 33 -0.93 0.16 12.35
CA PRO A 33 -1.95 0.94 11.66
C PRO A 33 -1.52 2.38 11.44
N TYR A 34 -1.95 2.99 10.34
CA TYR A 34 -1.67 4.41 10.09
C TYR A 34 -2.38 5.31 11.10
N VAL A 35 -1.61 6.17 11.78
CA VAL A 35 -2.10 7.21 12.70
C VAL A 35 -1.31 8.48 12.43
N SER A 36 -2.00 9.61 12.28
CA SER A 36 -1.37 10.91 12.03
C SER A 36 -2.27 12.05 12.49
N ASP A 37 -1.68 13.03 13.17
CA ASP A 37 -2.32 14.29 13.56
C ASP A 37 -2.07 15.41 12.52
N ALA A 38 -1.46 15.07 11.38
CA ALA A 38 -1.12 16.02 10.34
C ALA A 38 -2.37 16.56 9.62
N SER A 39 -2.18 17.62 8.82
CA SER A 39 -3.26 18.15 7.97
C SER A 39 -3.75 17.10 6.96
N ALA A 40 -4.99 17.19 6.50
CA ALA A 40 -5.55 16.24 5.53
C ALA A 40 -4.71 16.13 4.23
N SER A 41 -4.09 17.23 3.79
CA SER A 41 -3.21 17.21 2.61
C SER A 41 -1.92 16.44 2.88
N GLU A 42 -1.35 16.60 4.07
CA GLU A 42 -0.14 15.90 4.46
C GLU A 42 -0.41 14.41 4.73
N GLN A 43 -1.54 14.08 5.37
CA GLN A 43 -1.98 12.70 5.53
C GLN A 43 -2.15 12.01 4.18
N PHE A 44 -2.72 12.71 3.20
CA PHE A 44 -2.85 12.19 1.84
C PHE A 44 -1.50 11.82 1.22
N HIS A 45 -0.51 12.70 1.32
CA HIS A 45 0.84 12.44 0.82
C HIS A 45 1.51 11.28 1.56
N GLN A 46 1.46 11.26 2.89
CA GLN A 46 2.01 10.18 3.71
C GLN A 46 1.41 8.81 3.36
N LEU A 47 0.08 8.74 3.22
CA LEU A 47 -0.62 7.52 2.82
C LEU A 47 -0.22 7.07 1.40
N GLN A 48 -0.02 7.99 0.45
CA GLN A 48 0.44 7.63 -0.89
C GLN A 48 1.86 7.01 -0.89
N GLU A 49 2.80 7.62 -0.15
CA GLU A 49 4.15 7.09 -0.01
C GLU A 49 4.15 5.72 0.68
N ARG A 50 3.34 5.61 1.74
CA ARG A 50 3.17 4.37 2.50
C ARG A 50 2.60 3.25 1.64
N GLN A 51 1.65 3.53 0.73
CA GLN A 51 1.14 2.56 -0.24
C GLN A 51 2.23 2.03 -1.18
N LEU A 52 3.13 2.90 -1.68
CA LEU A 52 4.26 2.48 -2.50
C LEU A 52 5.23 1.61 -1.72
N SER A 53 5.50 1.98 -0.46
CA SER A 53 6.36 1.21 0.43
C SER A 53 5.78 -0.19 0.72
N PHE A 54 4.47 -0.31 0.97
CA PHE A 54 3.81 -1.62 1.09
C PHE A 54 3.99 -2.46 -0.17
N LEU A 55 3.74 -1.90 -1.36
CA LEU A 55 3.87 -2.66 -2.61
C LEU A 55 5.29 -3.19 -2.81
N PHE A 56 6.29 -2.37 -2.49
CA PHE A 56 7.70 -2.76 -2.56
C PHE A 56 8.02 -3.92 -1.61
N HIS A 57 7.74 -3.77 -0.31
CA HIS A 57 8.08 -4.78 0.69
C HIS A 57 7.27 -6.07 0.54
N ILE A 58 5.97 -5.98 0.26
CA ILE A 58 5.13 -7.16 -0.02
C ILE A 58 5.69 -7.93 -1.23
N SER A 59 6.10 -7.24 -2.29
CA SER A 59 6.67 -7.87 -3.48
C SER A 59 7.98 -8.60 -3.17
N GLN A 60 8.87 -7.97 -2.40
CA GLN A 60 10.14 -8.58 -1.99
C GLN A 60 9.93 -9.85 -1.16
N VAL A 61 9.13 -9.78 -0.09
CA VAL A 61 8.87 -10.92 0.79
C VAL A 61 8.15 -12.05 0.02
N LYS A 62 7.15 -11.73 -0.81
CA LYS A 62 6.47 -12.73 -1.66
C LYS A 62 7.43 -13.44 -2.61
N THR A 63 8.32 -12.67 -3.26
CA THR A 63 9.27 -13.23 -4.21
C THR A 63 10.26 -14.16 -3.52
N ALA A 64 10.84 -13.72 -2.39
CA ALA A 64 11.77 -14.54 -1.62
C ALA A 64 11.10 -15.82 -1.08
N LEU A 65 9.87 -15.71 -0.55
CA LEU A 65 9.10 -16.86 -0.07
C LEU A 65 8.79 -17.85 -1.20
N SER A 66 8.42 -17.36 -2.39
CA SER A 66 8.17 -18.20 -3.56
C SER A 66 9.43 -18.96 -3.99
N ILE A 67 10.59 -18.28 -4.00
CA ILE A 67 11.87 -18.91 -4.34
C ILE A 67 12.21 -19.99 -3.31
N LEU A 68 12.07 -19.70 -2.01
CA LEU A 68 12.30 -20.70 -0.97
C LEU A 68 11.42 -21.94 -1.18
N ARG A 69 10.12 -21.75 -1.42
CA ARG A 69 9.18 -22.85 -1.69
C ARG A 69 9.57 -23.66 -2.91
N GLU A 70 9.94 -23.01 -4.01
CA GLU A 70 10.43 -23.71 -5.21
C GLU A 70 11.64 -24.58 -4.88
N ARG A 71 12.65 -24.02 -4.18
CA ARG A 71 13.88 -24.75 -3.84
C ARG A 71 13.62 -25.91 -2.89
N VAL A 72 12.76 -25.73 -1.89
CA VAL A 72 12.35 -26.80 -0.96
C VAL A 72 11.59 -27.89 -1.71
N ASN A 73 10.67 -27.54 -2.60
CA ASN A 73 9.92 -28.52 -3.40
C ASN A 73 10.84 -29.34 -4.32
N VAL A 74 11.82 -28.69 -4.94
CA VAL A 74 12.82 -29.39 -5.77
C VAL A 74 13.66 -30.35 -4.93
N LEU A 75 14.14 -29.93 -3.76
CA LEU A 75 14.88 -30.80 -2.85
C LEU A 75 14.02 -32.00 -2.40
N SER A 76 12.78 -31.74 -1.97
CA SER A 76 11.83 -32.77 -1.56
C SER A 76 11.54 -33.78 -2.67
N TYR A 77 11.36 -33.31 -3.91
CA TYR A 77 11.20 -34.18 -5.08
C TYR A 77 12.40 -35.11 -5.28
N HIS A 78 13.62 -34.58 -5.18
CA HIS A 78 14.83 -35.38 -5.35
C HIS A 78 15.02 -36.42 -4.24
N VAL A 79 14.74 -36.05 -2.99
CA VAL A 79 14.75 -36.97 -1.83
C VAL A 79 13.73 -38.10 -2.03
N ALA A 80 12.50 -37.76 -2.42
CA ALA A 80 11.48 -38.77 -2.70
C ALA A 80 11.90 -39.69 -3.86
N SER A 81 12.53 -39.15 -4.89
CA SER A 81 12.97 -39.92 -6.07
C SER A 81 14.14 -40.86 -5.78
N SER A 82 14.99 -40.55 -4.79
CA SER A 82 16.16 -41.40 -4.48
C SER A 82 15.77 -42.67 -3.74
N ASN A 83 14.59 -42.71 -3.10
CA ASN A 83 14.10 -43.82 -2.28
C ASN A 83 15.12 -44.27 -1.21
N SER A 84 16.00 -43.38 -0.77
CA SER A 84 17.04 -43.64 0.25
C SER A 84 16.56 -43.16 1.63
N PRO A 85 16.50 -44.05 2.64
CA PRO A 85 16.23 -43.65 4.02
C PRO A 85 17.25 -42.65 4.58
N GLU A 86 18.50 -42.70 4.11
CA GLU A 86 19.56 -41.77 4.48
C GLU A 86 19.30 -40.37 3.93
N ASP A 87 18.87 -40.26 2.66
CA ASP A 87 18.48 -38.98 2.07
C ASP A 87 17.24 -38.38 2.77
N GLN A 88 16.25 -39.23 3.13
CA GLN A 88 15.09 -38.78 3.90
C GLN A 88 15.49 -38.26 5.29
N SER A 89 16.34 -39.00 6.00
CA SER A 89 16.82 -38.59 7.33
C SER A 89 17.63 -37.29 7.27
N ALA A 90 18.46 -37.12 6.22
CA ALA A 90 19.21 -35.89 6.01
C ALA A 90 18.30 -34.70 5.67
N TYR A 91 17.24 -34.92 4.90
CA TYR A 91 16.23 -33.90 4.62
C TYR A 91 15.48 -33.47 5.88
N ASP A 92 15.02 -34.43 6.68
CA ASP A 92 14.29 -34.15 7.92
C ASP A 92 15.18 -33.39 8.93
N ALA A 93 16.45 -33.78 9.05
CA ALA A 93 17.42 -33.05 9.86
C ALA A 93 17.60 -31.61 9.38
N PHE A 94 17.75 -31.39 8.07
CA PHE A 94 17.89 -30.07 7.46
C PHE A 94 16.65 -29.19 7.67
N VAL A 95 15.44 -29.74 7.49
CA VAL A 95 14.17 -29.04 7.71
C VAL A 95 14.06 -28.53 9.15
N ASN A 96 14.44 -29.38 10.11
CA ASN A 96 14.40 -29.06 11.53
C ASN A 96 15.50 -28.07 11.93
N GLU A 97 16.74 -28.28 11.47
CA GLU A 97 17.88 -27.39 11.75
C GLU A 97 17.60 -25.94 11.34
N HIS A 98 16.99 -25.77 10.17
CA HIS A 98 16.67 -24.45 9.63
C HIS A 98 15.26 -23.95 9.97
N ASN A 99 14.48 -24.69 10.76
CA ASN A 99 13.10 -24.36 11.08
C ASN A 99 12.26 -23.96 9.85
N LEU A 100 12.39 -24.71 8.74
CA LEU A 100 11.82 -24.33 7.44
C LEU A 100 10.31 -24.09 7.46
N THR A 101 9.58 -24.82 8.29
CA THR A 101 8.14 -24.61 8.46
C THR A 101 7.87 -23.28 9.15
N GLN A 102 8.62 -22.97 10.20
CA GLN A 102 8.44 -21.76 11.00
C GLN A 102 8.72 -20.49 10.18
N ILE A 103 9.84 -20.43 9.44
CA ILE A 103 10.17 -19.25 8.65
C ILE A 103 9.12 -18.97 7.56
N GLN A 104 8.53 -20.02 6.97
CA GLN A 104 7.45 -19.85 6.00
C GLN A 104 6.17 -19.31 6.65
N VAL A 105 5.82 -19.81 7.84
CA VAL A 105 4.65 -19.32 8.61
C VAL A 105 4.84 -17.86 9.01
N GLU A 106 6.03 -17.48 9.48
CA GLU A 106 6.36 -16.10 9.85
C GLU A 106 6.29 -15.16 8.64
N ALA A 107 6.84 -15.58 7.50
CA ALA A 107 6.75 -14.82 6.26
C ALA A 107 5.29 -14.62 5.80
N GLU A 108 4.45 -15.65 5.89
CA GLU A 108 3.02 -15.53 5.57
C GLU A 108 2.28 -14.61 6.54
N SER A 109 2.55 -14.73 7.84
CA SER A 109 1.97 -13.84 8.85
C SER A 109 2.36 -12.39 8.60
N LEU A 110 3.63 -12.12 8.27
CA LEU A 110 4.10 -10.79 7.92
C LEU A 110 3.38 -10.25 6.69
N LEU A 111 3.25 -11.06 5.64
CA LEU A 111 2.53 -10.68 4.42
C LEU A 111 1.06 -10.35 4.71
N GLN A 112 0.38 -11.14 5.55
CA GLN A 112 -1.00 -10.88 5.94
C GLN A 112 -1.13 -9.55 6.69
N THR A 113 -0.24 -9.28 7.66
CA THR A 113 -0.22 -8.00 8.38
C THR A 113 -0.02 -6.82 7.43
N LEU A 114 0.96 -6.91 6.52
CA LEU A 114 1.23 -5.86 5.54
C LEU A 114 0.05 -5.64 4.59
N GLN A 115 -0.64 -6.70 4.18
CA GLN A 115 -1.83 -6.61 3.33
C GLN A 115 -2.99 -5.95 4.07
N ALA A 116 -3.26 -6.35 5.31
CA ALA A 116 -4.33 -5.78 6.13
C ALA A 116 -4.12 -4.27 6.35
N ASN A 117 -2.89 -3.86 6.72
CA ASN A 117 -2.58 -2.45 6.92
C ASN A 117 -2.65 -1.66 5.61
N ARG A 118 -2.16 -2.23 4.50
CA ARG A 118 -2.26 -1.60 3.18
C ARG A 118 -3.71 -1.37 2.78
N ASP A 119 -4.60 -2.32 3.05
CA ASP A 119 -6.02 -2.21 2.69
C ASP A 119 -6.72 -1.17 3.57
N ALA A 120 -6.44 -1.14 4.88
CA ALA A 120 -6.94 -0.09 5.78
C ALA A 120 -6.47 1.32 5.37
N ASP A 121 -5.21 1.46 4.98
CA ASP A 121 -4.65 2.72 4.49
C ASP A 121 -5.29 3.16 3.18
N LYS A 122 -5.63 2.20 2.31
CA LYS A 122 -6.34 2.46 1.05
C LYS A 122 -7.75 2.98 1.31
N ASP A 123 -8.45 2.40 2.28
CA ASP A 123 -9.79 2.85 2.69
C ASP A 123 -9.74 4.25 3.30
N THR A 124 -8.71 4.53 4.12
CA THR A 124 -8.46 5.87 4.69
C THR A 124 -8.19 6.88 3.58
N LEU A 125 -7.33 6.54 2.62
CA LEU A 125 -7.02 7.41 1.48
C LEU A 125 -8.27 7.69 0.63
N GLN A 126 -9.12 6.69 0.42
CA GLN A 126 -10.38 6.84 -0.31
C GLN A 126 -11.35 7.76 0.44
N SER A 127 -11.44 7.62 1.76
CA SER A 127 -12.28 8.48 2.61
C SER A 127 -11.82 9.95 2.52
N LEU A 128 -10.52 10.20 2.59
CA LEU A 128 -9.95 11.55 2.43
C LEU A 128 -10.27 12.16 1.05
N ARG A 129 -10.25 11.36 -0.03
CA ARG A 129 -10.64 11.83 -1.38
C ARG A 129 -12.09 12.25 -1.45
N ILE A 130 -12.99 11.44 -0.88
CA ILE A 130 -14.43 11.71 -0.87
C ILE A 130 -14.70 13.00 -0.07
N HIS A 131 -14.12 13.14 1.11
CA HIS A 131 -14.27 14.36 1.92
C HIS A 131 -13.78 15.60 1.18
N ARG A 132 -12.60 15.54 0.55
CA ARG A 132 -12.07 16.66 -0.23
C ARG A 132 -13.01 17.06 -1.38
N LEU A 133 -13.57 16.09 -2.10
CA LEU A 133 -14.52 16.36 -3.18
C LEU A 133 -15.81 16.99 -2.64
N ALA A 134 -16.34 16.48 -1.52
CA ALA A 134 -17.56 17.02 -0.91
C ALA A 134 -17.37 18.47 -0.43
N THR A 135 -16.22 18.81 0.14
CA THR A 135 -15.89 20.18 0.54
C THR A 135 -15.84 21.12 -0.66
N VAL A 136 -15.15 20.72 -1.75
CA VAL A 136 -15.08 21.52 -2.98
C VAL A 136 -16.47 21.79 -3.58
N ILE A 137 -17.33 20.76 -3.64
CA ILE A 137 -18.71 20.90 -4.14
C ILE A 137 -19.55 21.84 -3.24
N SER A 138 -19.32 21.79 -1.92
CA SER A 138 -20.04 22.65 -0.97
C SER A 138 -19.59 24.12 -1.07
N GLU A 139 -18.30 24.36 -1.30
CA GLU A 139 -17.75 25.70 -1.54
C GLU A 139 -18.28 26.30 -2.86
N ASP A 140 -18.35 25.52 -3.94
CA ASP A 140 -18.93 25.95 -5.22
C ASP A 140 -20.43 26.32 -5.09
N ASN A 141 -21.19 25.62 -4.25
CA ASN A 141 -22.61 25.90 -4.03
C ASN A 141 -22.88 27.07 -3.05
N THR A 142 -21.88 27.50 -2.27
CA THR A 142 -22.05 28.60 -1.29
C THR A 142 -21.75 29.97 -1.92
N THR A 143 -21.23 30.00 -3.14
CA THR A 143 -21.05 31.23 -3.93
C THR A 143 -22.30 31.55 -4.74
N ALA A 144 -23.46 31.62 -4.08
CA ALA A 144 -24.63 32.25 -4.68
C ALA A 144 -24.37 33.77 -4.74
N PRO A 145 -24.48 34.44 -5.89
CA PRO A 145 -24.41 35.89 -5.93
C PRO A 145 -25.62 36.42 -5.16
N GLU A 146 -25.36 37.14 -4.08
CA GLU A 146 -26.36 37.94 -3.37
C GLU A 146 -26.83 39.04 -4.34
N LEU A 147 -27.78 38.72 -5.21
CA LEU A 147 -28.54 39.68 -6.00
C LEU A 147 -29.49 40.42 -5.05
N THR A 148 -28.95 41.35 -4.27
CA THR A 148 -29.73 42.40 -3.62
C THR A 148 -30.24 43.34 -4.71
N HIS A 149 -31.37 42.97 -5.34
CA HIS A 149 -32.16 43.87 -6.16
C HIS A 149 -32.84 44.91 -5.25
N THR A 150 -32.25 46.09 -5.12
CA THR A 150 -33.00 47.30 -4.75
C THR A 150 -33.71 47.84 -5.99
N PRO A 151 -35.05 47.97 -5.99
CA PRO A 151 -35.75 48.66 -7.06
C PRO A 151 -35.57 50.17 -6.85
N GLN A 152 -34.47 50.74 -7.33
CA GLN A 152 -34.26 52.19 -7.26
C GLN A 152 -34.98 52.88 -8.42
N ARG A 153 -36.19 53.33 -8.11
CA ARG A 153 -37.04 54.24 -8.87
C ARG A 153 -36.27 55.53 -9.22
N SER A 154 -36.31 55.91 -10.50
CA SER A 154 -35.67 57.09 -11.09
C SER A 154 -36.15 58.43 -10.49
N PRO A 155 -35.48 59.55 -10.80
CA PRO A 155 -35.99 60.34 -11.93
C PRO A 155 -34.91 60.90 -12.88
N GLU A 156 -35.12 60.59 -14.16
CA GLU A 156 -35.28 61.53 -15.29
C GLU A 156 -34.58 62.89 -15.22
N ARG A 157 -33.51 63.04 -16.00
CA ARG A 157 -32.81 64.31 -16.26
C ARG A 157 -33.38 64.91 -17.56
N ILE A 158 -34.34 65.83 -17.43
CA ILE A 158 -34.87 66.58 -18.58
C ILE A 158 -33.86 67.65 -18.99
N HIS A 159 -33.26 67.47 -20.17
CA HIS A 159 -32.62 68.54 -20.93
C HIS A 159 -33.61 69.02 -22.00
N THR A 160 -34.16 70.23 -21.83
CA THR A 160 -34.85 70.95 -22.91
C THR A 160 -34.70 72.46 -22.76
N THR A 161 -34.00 73.08 -23.70
CA THR A 161 -34.30 74.39 -24.29
C THR A 161 -34.23 74.17 -25.82
N PRO A 162 -34.92 74.94 -26.71
CA PRO A 162 -35.37 76.33 -26.57
C PRO A 162 -36.74 76.70 -27.23
N HIS A 163 -37.08 78.00 -27.11
CA HIS A 163 -38.00 78.85 -27.89
C HIS A 163 -39.52 78.72 -27.76
N THR A 164 -40.17 79.83 -27.36
CA THR A 164 -41.39 80.34 -28.01
C THR A 164 -41.42 81.88 -27.90
N SER A 165 -41.82 82.49 -29.01
CA SER A 165 -41.92 83.92 -29.29
C SER A 165 -43.25 84.52 -28.79
N GLU A 166 -43.35 85.85 -28.89
CA GLU A 166 -44.57 86.70 -28.88
C GLU A 166 -45.14 87.20 -27.55
N ARG A 167 -44.80 88.46 -27.20
CA ARG A 167 -45.71 89.61 -27.41
C ARG A 167 -44.96 90.94 -27.42
#